data_AF-A0A2V6IA62-F1
#
_entry.id   AF-A0A2V6IA62-F1
#
_cell.length_a   1.000
_cell.length_b   1.000
_cell.length_c   1.000
_cell.angle_alpha   90.00
_cell.angle_beta   90.00
_cell.angle_gamma   90.00
#
_symmetry.space_group_name_H-M   'P 1'
#
loop_
_entity.id
_entity.type
_entity.pdbx_description
1 polymer ?
#
loop_
_entity_poly.entity_id
_entity_poly.type
_entity_poly.pdbx_seq_one_letter_code
_entity_poly.pdbx_strand_id
1 'polypeptide(L)' 'AVTVGAALVGVVLWGTISGAMLPFLLRRLGLDPATSSAPFVATLVDVTGLIIYFNVALFILRGTLL' A
#
# COMPACT_ATOMS: atom_id res chain seq x y z
N ALA A 1 -5.65 -18.27 -6.53
CA ALA A 1 -4.46 -18.42 -5.65
C ALA A 1 -3.31 -17.52 -6.07
N VAL A 2 -2.84 -17.59 -7.33
CA VAL A 2 -1.71 -16.79 -7.84
C VAL A 2 -1.93 -15.29 -7.67
N THR A 3 -3.14 -14.78 -7.93
CA THR A 3 -3.50 -13.36 -7.74
C THR A 3 -3.28 -12.86 -6.33
N VAL A 4 -3.74 -13.62 -5.34
CA VAL A 4 -3.63 -13.24 -3.93
C VAL A 4 -2.16 -13.27 -3.48
N GLY A 5 -1.41 -14.30 -3.89
CA GLY A 5 0.02 -14.41 -3.59
C GLY A 5 0.85 -13.27 -4.18
N ALA A 6 0.65 -12.96 -5.47
CA ALA A 6 1.34 -11.87 -6.15
C ALA A 6 0.97 -10.50 -5.57
N ALA A 7 -0.31 -10.28 -5.26
CA ALA A 7 -0.77 -9.04 -4.64
C ALA A 7 -0.19 -8.85 -3.24
N LEU A 8 -0.15 -9.89 -2.40
CA LEU A 8 0.41 -9.83 -1.05
C LEU A 8 1.87 -9.38 -1.04
N VAL A 9 2.70 -9.89 -1.95
CA VAL A 9 4.11 -9.47 -2.06
C VAL A 9 4.21 -7.98 -2.36
N GLY A 10 3.41 -7.48 -3.31
CA GLY A 10 3.37 -6.05 -3.66
C GLY A 10 2.88 -5.17 -2.52
N VAL A 11 1.79 -5.57 -1.84
CA VAL A 11 1.20 -4.82 -0.73
C VAL A 11 2.15 -4.74 0.47
N VAL A 12 2.85 -5.83 0.81
CA VAL A 12 3.80 -5.84 1.95
C VAL A 12 5.04 -4.99 1.67
N LEU A 13 5.60 -5.08 0.46
CA LEU A 13 6.72 -4.21 0.05
C LEU A 13 6.32 -2.74 0.09
N TRP A 14 5.14 -2.40 -0.42
CA TRP A 14 4.65 -1.04 -0.37
C TRP A 14 4.34 -0.56 1.05
N GLY A 15 3.74 -1.41 1.88
CA GLY A 15 3.42 -1.10 3.28
C GLY A 15 4.66 -0.78 4.11
N THR A 16 5.75 -1.53 3.91
CA THR A 16 7.02 -1.29 4.62
C THR A 16 7.70 0.00 4.18
N ILE A 17 7.71 0.30 2.88
CA ILE A 17 8.28 1.55 2.35
C ILE A 17 7.45 2.75 2.81
N SER A 18 6.13 2.70 2.63
CA SER A 18 5.23 3.80 3.02
C SER A 18 5.24 4.03 4.54
N GLY A 19 5.24 2.98 5.34
CA GLY A 19 5.35 3.06 6.80
C GLY A 19 6.68 3.67 7.26
N ALA A 20 7.80 3.37 6.59
CA ALA A 20 9.10 3.95 6.90
C ALA A 20 9.24 5.41 6.42
N MET A 21 8.62 5.78 5.30
CA MET A 21 8.71 7.13 4.71
C MET A 21 7.73 8.13 5.33
N LEU A 22 6.58 7.68 5.84
CA LEU A 22 5.55 8.57 6.40
C LEU A 22 6.04 9.47 7.53
N PRO A 23 6.83 9.00 8.52
CA PRO A 23 7.33 9.86 9.60
C PRO A 23 8.24 10.98 9.10
N PHE A 24 9.05 10.72 8.05
CA PHE A 24 9.87 11.74 7.42
C PHE A 24 9.03 12.77 6.69
N LEU A 25 7.98 12.34 5.99
CA LEU A 25 7.06 13.22 5.28
C LEU A 25 6.29 14.12 6.25
N LEU A 26 5.74 13.53 7.32
CA LEU A 26 5.02 14.26 8.38
C LEU A 26 5.91 15.28 9.08
N ARG A 27 7.14 14.89 9.43
CA ARG A 27 8.13 15.81 10.02
C ARG A 27 8.48 16.97 9.09
N ARG A 28 8.51 16.74 7.78
CA ARG A 28 8.77 17.77 6.76
C ARG A 28 7.59 18.73 6.58
N LEU A 29 6.37 18.27 6.86
CA LEU A 29 5.14 19.07 6.86
C LEU A 29 4.88 19.75 8.22
N GLY A 30 5.74 19.56 9.23
CA GLY A 30 5.57 20.14 10.57
C GLY A 30 4.48 19.47 11.42
N LEU A 31 4.03 18.27 11.03
CA LEU A 31 3.03 17.49 11.76
C LEU A 31 3.71 16.54 12.74
N ASP A 32 3.16 16.39 13.95
CA ASP A 32 3.71 15.50 14.97
C ASP A 32 3.52 14.02 14.58
N PRO A 33 4.61 13.30 14.28
CA PRO A 33 4.53 11.92 13.83
C PRO A 33 4.11 10.96 14.96
N ALA A 34 4.21 11.33 16.23
CA ALA A 34 3.91 10.44 17.35
C ALA A 34 2.40 10.13 17.50
N THR A 35 1.53 11.10 17.18
CA THR A 35 0.07 10.97 17.36
C THR A 35 -0.66 10.71 16.04
N SER A 36 -0.15 11.24 14.92
CA SER A 36 -0.81 11.18 13.62
C SER A 36 -0.35 10.01 12.73
N SER A 37 0.83 9.43 12.95
CA SER A 37 1.38 8.43 12.02
C SER A 37 0.61 7.11 12.00
N ALA A 38 0.18 6.57 13.15
CA ALA A 38 -0.50 5.28 13.20
C ALA A 38 -1.81 5.22 12.38
N PRO A 39 -2.78 6.13 12.57
CA PRO A 39 -4.00 6.13 11.76
C PRO A 39 -3.73 6.50 10.29
N PHE A 40 -2.73 7.32 10.02
CA PHE A 40 -2.43 7.79 8.66
C PHE A 40 -1.68 6.73 7.82
N VAL A 41 -0.77 5.95 8.43
CA VAL A 41 -0.17 4.78 7.78
C VAL A 41 -1.27 3.78 7.44
N ALA A 42 -2.19 3.51 8.38
CA ALA A 42 -3.26 2.54 8.16
C ALA A 42 -4.14 2.90 6.96
N THR A 43 -4.62 4.14 6.87
CA THR A 43 -5.45 4.58 5.74
C THR A 43 -4.70 4.62 4.42
N LEU A 44 -3.44 5.05 4.42
CA LEU A 44 -2.63 5.13 3.21
C LEU A 44 -2.30 3.73 2.68
N VAL A 45 -1.90 2.80 3.56
CA VAL A 45 -1.65 1.40 3.21
C VAL A 45 -2.92 0.71 2.73
N ASP A 46 -4.08 1.03 3.29
CA ASP A 46 -5.36 0.44 2.87
C ASP A 46 -5.75 0.87 1.45
N VAL A 47 -5.79 2.18 1.18
CA VAL A 47 -6.12 2.71 -0.16
C VAL A 47 -5.12 2.23 -1.21
N THR A 48 -3.83 2.31 -0.92
CA THR A 48 -2.77 1.88 -1.86
C THR A 48 -2.74 0.36 -2.02
N GLY A 49 -3.02 -0.39 -0.95
CA GLY A 49 -3.11 -1.84 -0.97
C GLY A 49 -4.24 -2.34 -1.87
N LEU A 50 -5.42 -1.69 -1.82
CA LEU A 50 -6.52 -1.98 -2.75
C LEU A 50 -6.13 -1.68 -4.20
N ILE A 51 -5.45 -0.56 -4.47
CA ILE A 51 -4.97 -0.22 -5.82
C ILE A 51 -4.03 -1.32 -6.34
N ILE A 52 -3.06 -1.77 -5.52
CA ILE A 52 -2.13 -2.84 -5.90
C ILE A 52 -2.90 -4.15 -6.15
N TYR A 53 -3.79 -4.54 -5.24
CA TYR A 53 -4.58 -5.76 -5.37
C TYR A 53 -5.41 -5.78 -6.65
N PHE A 54 -6.18 -4.71 -6.91
CA PHE A 54 -7.01 -4.62 -8.10
C PHE A 54 -6.19 -4.56 -9.37
N ASN A 55 -5.02 -3.90 -9.39
CA ASN A 55 -4.13 -3.90 -10.55
C ASN A 55 -3.56 -5.29 -10.84
N VAL A 56 -3.11 -6.02 -9.81
CA VAL A 56 -2.61 -7.39 -9.96
C VAL A 56 -3.73 -8.34 -10.41
N ALA A 57 -4.93 -8.17 -9.86
CA ALA A 57 -6.12 -8.90 -10.29
C ALA A 57 -6.45 -8.61 -11.75
N LEU A 58 -6.45 -7.34 -12.17
CA LEU A 58 -6.69 -6.94 -13.54
C LEU A 58 -5.63 -7.53 -14.48
N PHE A 59 -4.35 -7.43 -14.13
CA PHE A 59 -3.26 -7.93 -14.95
C PHE A 59 -3.37 -9.45 -15.19
N ILE A 60 -3.69 -10.22 -14.15
CA ILE A 60 -3.85 -11.67 -14.24
C ILE A 60 -5.13 -12.03 -15.00
N LEU A 61 -6.24 -11.33 -14.72
CA LEU A 61 -7.52 -11.60 -15.36
C LEU A 61 -7.57 -11.16 -16.83
N ARG A 62 -6.78 -10.14 -17.22
CA ARG A 62 -6.70 -9.65 -18.61
C ARG A 62 -6.30 -10.72 -19.60
N GLY A 63 -5.47 -11.68 -19.19
CA GLY A 63 -5.07 -12.82 -20.02
C GLY A 63 -6.09 -13.97 -20.07
N THR A 64 -7.18 -13.88 -19.30
CA THR A 64 -8.25 -14.91 -19.27
C THR A 64 -9.51 -14.47 -20.03
N LEU A 65 -9.66 -13.17 -20.31
CA LEU A 65 -10.85 -12.55 -20.92
C LEU A 65 -10.67 -12.15 -22.39
N LEU A 66 -9.49 -12.36 -22.98
CA LEU A 66 -9.18 -12.18 -24.41
C LEU A 66 -8.79 -13.54 -25.02
#